data_AF-A0A8K0G2J3-F1
#
_entry.id   AF-A0A8K0G2J3-F1
#
_cell.length_a   1.000
_cell.length_b   1.000
_cell.length_c   1.000
_cell.angle_alpha   90.00
_cell.angle_beta   90.00
_cell.angle_gamma   90.00
#
_symmetry.space_group_name_H-M   'P 1'
#
loop_
_entity.id
_entity.type
_entity.pdbx_description
1 polymer ?
#
loop_
_entity_poly.entity_id
_entity_poly.type
_entity_poly.pdbx_seq_one_letter_code
_entity_poly.pdbx_strand_id
1 'polypeptide(L)'
;VVVQAYKFLSNEYRYFPIRFQMNICDIYNKNMAGIGFPKCRNYQSCPVETERFYEICNFTPDESKFPPLIPSGRYMLELTGVYFSDEVWKIHMLGEVSRPIVKK
;
A
#
# COMPACT_ATOMS: atom_id res chain seq x y z
N VAL A 1 -1.75 3.88 -9.51
CA VAL A 1 -1.58 2.72 -8.61
C VAL A 1 -2.93 2.27 -8.13
N VAL A 2 -3.25 1.00 -8.32
CA VAL A 2 -4.45 0.36 -7.78
C VAL A 2 -4.03 -0.41 -6.53
N VAL A 3 -4.76 -0.23 -5.44
CA VAL A 3 -4.54 -0.95 -4.18
C VAL A 3 -5.74 -1.83 -3.93
N GLN A 4 -5.50 -3.12 -3.71
CA GLN A 4 -6.51 -4.12 -3.32
C GLN A 4 -6.07 -4.80 -2.03
N ALA A 5 -6.96 -4.83 -1.04
CA ALA A 5 -6.73 -5.57 0.19
C ALA A 5 -7.32 -6.99 0.10
N TYR A 6 -6.63 -7.93 0.72
CA TYR A 6 -7.08 -9.29 0.94
C TYR A 6 -6.96 -9.59 2.43
N LYS A 7 -7.92 -10.33 2.97
CA LYS A 7 -7.92 -10.79 4.36
C LYS A 7 -7.69 -12.30 4.38
N PHE A 8 -6.81 -12.75 5.25
CA PHE A 8 -6.58 -14.18 5.45
C PHE A 8 -7.75 -14.79 6.24
N LEU A 9 -8.48 -15.69 5.61
CA LEU A 9 -9.65 -16.38 6.15
C LEU A 9 -9.59 -17.85 5.71
N SER A 10 -9.81 -18.79 6.63
CA SER A 10 -9.91 -20.21 6.30
C SER A 10 -8.71 -20.76 5.49
N ASN A 11 -7.49 -20.39 5.89
CA ASN A 11 -6.22 -20.77 5.25
C ASN A 11 -5.91 -20.16 3.87
N GLU A 12 -6.66 -19.13 3.44
CA GLU A 12 -6.39 -18.45 2.18
C GLU A 12 -6.64 -16.93 2.25
N TYR A 13 -6.01 -16.17 1.35
CA TYR A 13 -6.27 -14.74 1.20
C TYR A 13 -7.51 -14.53 0.32
N ARG A 14 -8.55 -13.92 0.89
CA ARG A 14 -9.80 -13.60 0.19
C ARG A 14 -9.95 -12.09 0.02
N TYR A 15 -10.67 -11.67 -1.03
CA TYR A 15 -10.97 -10.26 -1.27
C TYR A 15 -11.54 -9.60 -0.01
N PHE A 16 -10.92 -8.49 0.37
CA PHE A 16 -11.42 -7.60 1.41
C PHE A 16 -11.96 -6.33 0.74
N PRO A 17 -13.07 -5.74 1.20
CA PRO A 17 -13.72 -4.61 0.52
C PRO A 17 -12.99 -3.27 0.75
N ILE A 18 -11.66 -3.28 0.62
CA ILE A 18 -10.82 -2.10 0.51
C ILE A 18 -10.15 -2.19 -0.86
N ARG A 19 -10.63 -1.35 -1.78
CA ARG A 19 -10.05 -1.15 -3.09
C ARG A 19 -10.09 0.33 -3.41
N PHE A 20 -8.96 0.89 -3.80
CA PHE A 20 -8.89 2.28 -4.24
C PHE A 20 -7.81 2.46 -5.29
N GLN A 21 -7.98 3.49 -6.10
CA GLN A 21 -7.01 3.92 -7.08
C GLN A 21 -6.45 5.27 -6.65
N MET A 22 -5.13 5.39 -6.74
CA MET A 22 -4.40 6.60 -6.38
C MET A 22 -3.38 6.92 -7.46
N ASN A 23 -3.21 8.22 -7.72
CA ASN A 23 -2.12 8.69 -8.55
C ASN A 23 -0.80 8.42 -7.83
N ILE A 24 0.22 7.92 -8.53
CA ILE A 24 1.52 7.65 -7.91
C ILE A 24 2.14 8.94 -7.33
N CYS A 25 1.88 10.09 -7.95
CA CYS A 25 2.26 11.41 -7.45
C CYS A 25 1.57 11.80 -6.16
N ASP A 26 0.31 11.40 -5.99
CA ASP A 26 -0.39 11.64 -4.73
C ASP A 26 0.17 10.75 -3.61
N ILE A 27 0.60 9.52 -3.91
CA ILE A 27 1.31 8.66 -2.94
C ILE A 27 2.60 9.36 -2.48
N TYR A 28 3.39 9.91 -3.42
CA TYR A 28 4.62 10.63 -3.10
C TYR A 28 4.39 11.89 -2.27
N ASN A 29 3.39 12.70 -2.62
CA ASN A 29 3.22 14.03 -2.04
C ASN A 29 2.35 14.05 -0.78
N LYS A 30 1.39 13.12 -0.66
CA LYS A 30 0.31 13.20 0.33
C LYS A 30 0.31 12.06 1.36
N ASN A 31 1.13 11.01 1.19
CA ASN A 31 1.18 9.86 2.09
C ASN A 31 -0.24 9.34 2.42
N MET A 32 -0.95 8.93 1.37
CA MET A 32 -2.36 8.52 1.44
C MET A 32 -2.49 7.14 2.09
N ALA A 33 -3.40 7.02 3.06
CA ALA A 33 -3.67 5.76 3.78
C ALA A 33 -2.42 5.13 4.42
N GLY A 34 -1.44 5.96 4.79
CA GLY A 34 -0.18 5.53 5.36
C GLY A 34 0.81 4.95 4.35
N ILE A 35 0.42 4.84 3.09
CA ILE A 35 1.29 4.40 2.00
C ILE A 35 2.09 5.62 1.57
N GLY A 36 3.30 5.74 2.09
CA GLY A 36 4.25 6.80 1.77
C GLY A 36 5.62 6.22 1.45
N PHE A 37 6.39 6.90 0.59
CA PHE A 37 7.71 6.41 0.24
C PHE A 37 8.77 6.83 1.27
N PRO A 38 9.68 5.91 1.63
CA PRO A 38 10.77 6.14 2.58
C PRO A 38 11.74 7.23 2.10
N LYS A 39 12.57 7.74 3.03
CA LYS A 39 13.54 8.82 2.75
C LYS A 39 14.69 8.36 1.84
N CYS A 40 15.08 7.08 1.93
CA CYS A 40 16.00 6.45 0.99
C CYS A 40 15.22 6.10 -0.29
N ARG A 41 15.12 7.09 -1.16
CA ARG A 41 14.58 6.97 -2.50
C ARG A 41 15.40 7.83 -3.44
N ASN A 42 15.61 7.36 -4.65
CA ASN A 42 16.20 8.17 -5.73
C ASN A 42 15.12 8.92 -6.54
N TYR A 43 13.86 8.84 -6.11
CA TYR A 43 12.72 9.55 -6.69
C TYR A 43 12.47 10.89 -5.98
N GLN A 44 12.57 12.00 -6.71
CA GLN A 44 12.47 13.35 -6.13
C GLN A 44 11.28 14.19 -6.63
N SER A 45 10.66 13.86 -7.77
CA SER A 45 9.63 14.70 -8.36
C SER A 45 8.68 13.93 -9.28
N CYS A 46 7.46 14.44 -9.40
CA CYS A 46 6.53 14.06 -10.46
C CYS A 46 6.60 15.03 -11.64
N PRO A 47 6.29 14.60 -12.87
CA PRO A 47 5.88 13.23 -13.28
C PRO A 47 7.02 12.22 -13.19
N VAL A 48 6.68 10.93 -13.11
CA VAL A 48 7.68 9.84 -13.11
C VAL A 48 8.39 9.83 -14.48
N GLU A 49 9.71 9.94 -14.48
CA GLU A 49 10.53 9.82 -15.68
C GLU A 49 10.50 8.38 -16.19
N THR A 50 10.30 8.22 -17.49
CA THR A 50 10.44 6.92 -18.15
C THR A 50 11.92 6.54 -18.24
N GLU A 51 12.23 5.25 -18.30
CA GLU A 51 13.60 4.72 -18.51
C GLU A 51 14.59 4.93 -17.35
N ARG A 52 14.09 5.28 -16.16
CA ARG A 52 14.90 5.40 -14.94
C ARG A 52 14.60 4.27 -13.96
N PHE A 53 15.66 3.73 -13.35
CA PHE A 53 15.51 2.77 -12.25
C PHE A 53 15.19 3.52 -10.95
N TYR A 54 14.10 3.11 -10.30
CA TYR A 54 13.68 3.68 -9.03
C TYR A 54 13.92 2.70 -7.89
N GLU A 55 14.56 3.19 -6.84
CA GLU A 55 14.79 2.43 -5.61
C GLU A 55 13.86 2.93 -4.51
N ILE A 56 13.24 1.96 -3.82
CA ILE A 56 12.40 2.16 -2.65
C ILE A 56 12.92 1.22 -1.58
N CYS A 57 13.50 1.76 -0.50
CA CYS A 57 14.05 0.93 0.58
C CYS A 57 13.29 1.14 1.89
N ASN A 58 12.96 0.07 2.62
CA ASN A 58 12.23 0.15 3.91
C ASN A 58 10.85 0.79 3.77
N PHE A 59 10.06 0.32 2.80
CA PHE A 59 8.66 0.70 2.69
C PHE A 59 7.87 0.10 3.86
N THR A 60 7.43 0.96 4.78
CA THR A 60 6.55 0.59 5.90
C THR A 60 5.37 1.55 5.90
N PRO A 61 4.13 1.04 5.80
CA PRO A 61 2.95 1.87 5.92
C PRO A 61 2.86 2.55 7.29
N ASP A 62 2.43 3.81 7.31
CA ASP A 62 2.09 4.54 8.53
C ASP A 62 0.72 4.08 9.05
N GLU A 63 0.76 3.23 10.08
CA GLU A 63 -0.40 2.63 10.75
C GLU A 63 -1.39 3.66 11.30
N SER A 64 -0.94 4.87 11.65
CA SER A 64 -1.80 5.92 12.21
C SER A 64 -2.83 6.43 11.19
N LYS A 65 -2.58 6.20 9.91
CA LYS A 65 -3.44 6.60 8.79
C LYS A 65 -4.30 5.47 8.25
N PHE A 66 -4.28 4.31 8.89
CA PHE A 66 -5.13 3.20 8.50
C PHE A 66 -6.59 3.50 8.85
N PRO A 67 -7.55 3.11 8.00
CA PRO A 67 -8.96 3.26 8.31
C PRO A 67 -9.31 2.68 9.69
N PRO A 68 -10.02 3.43 10.57
CA PRO A 68 -10.22 3.08 11.97
C PRO A 68 -11.10 1.84 12.21
N LEU A 69 -11.65 1.24 11.15
CA LEU A 69 -12.55 0.09 11.20
C LEU A 69 -11.97 -1.16 10.55
N ILE A 70 -10.66 -1.20 10.27
CA ILE A 70 -10.02 -2.44 9.82
C ILE A 70 -10.04 -3.46 10.97
N PRO A 71 -10.69 -4.64 10.79
CA PRO A 71 -10.71 -5.69 11.80
C PRO A 71 -9.31 -6.26 12.03
N SER A 72 -9.06 -6.80 13.22
CA SER A 72 -7.83 -7.55 13.46
C SER A 72 -7.71 -8.75 12.51
N GLY A 73 -6.49 -9.12 12.15
CA GLY A 73 -6.18 -10.27 11.31
C GLY A 73 -4.98 -10.05 10.41
N ARG A 74 -4.66 -11.09 9.63
CA ARG A 74 -3.60 -11.05 8.61
C ARG A 74 -4.17 -10.53 7.30
N TYR A 75 -3.44 -9.61 6.68
CA TYR A 75 -3.81 -8.96 5.43
C TYR A 75 -2.69 -9.08 4.41
N MET A 76 -3.08 -9.06 3.13
CA MET A 76 -2.21 -8.82 2.01
C MET A 76 -2.72 -7.57 1.29
N LEU A 77 -1.84 -6.60 1.07
CA LEU A 77 -2.10 -5.47 0.19
C LEU A 77 -1.41 -5.75 -1.15
N GLU A 78 -2.18 -5.75 -2.22
CA GLU A 78 -1.66 -5.80 -3.58
C GLU A 78 -1.66 -4.39 -4.16
N LEU A 79 -0.47 -3.91 -4.50
CA LEU A 79 -0.27 -2.62 -5.15
C LEU A 79 0.12 -2.89 -6.59
N THR A 80 -0.70 -2.40 -7.51
CA THR A 80 -0.49 -2.55 -8.95
C THR A 80 -0.22 -1.19 -9.59
N GLY A 81 0.96 -1.03 -10.17
CA GLY A 81 1.31 0.10 -11.02
C GLY A 81 0.66 -0.07 -12.38
N VAL A 82 -0.13 0.90 -12.79
CA VAL A 82 -0.76 0.94 -14.11
C VAL A 82 -0.29 2.19 -14.82
N TYR A 83 0.26 2.03 -16.02
CA TYR A 83 0.60 3.13 -16.92
C TYR A 83 -0.25 3.00 -18.18
N PHE A 84 -1.10 4.00 -18.43
CA PHE A 84 -2.22 3.91 -19.37
C PHE A 84 -3.11 2.68 -19.12
N SER A 85 -2.84 1.57 -19.80
CA SER A 85 -3.59 0.31 -19.68
C SER A 85 -2.72 -0.88 -19.30
N ASP A 86 -1.40 -0.70 -19.21
CA ASP A 86 -0.46 -1.78 -18.95
C ASP A 86 -0.09 -1.84 -17.47
N GLU A 87 -0.08 -3.07 -16.94
CA GLU A 87 0.51 -3.36 -15.63
C GLU A 87 2.03 -3.26 -15.75
N VAL A 88 2.62 -2.28 -15.09
CA VAL A 88 4.07 -2.04 -15.12
C VAL A 88 4.79 -2.70 -13.95
N TRP A 89 4.12 -2.85 -12.81
CA TRP A 89 4.66 -3.51 -11.63
C TRP A 89 3.54 -3.97 -10.70
N LYS A 90 3.82 -5.01 -9.91
CA LYS A 90 2.93 -5.53 -8.87
C LYS A 90 3.74 -5.87 -7.62
N ILE A 91 3.24 -5.45 -6.46
CA ILE A 91 3.87 -5.66 -5.16
C ILE A 91 2.83 -6.26 -4.21
N HIS A 92 3.21 -7.31 -3.49
CA HIS A 92 2.43 -7.87 -2.39
C HIS A 92 3.06 -7.50 -1.06
N MET A 93 2.28 -6.88 -0.19
CA MET A 93 2.71 -6.50 1.16
C MET A 93 1.88 -7.27 2.16
N LEU A 94 2.55 -8.08 2.96
CA LEU A 94 1.91 -8.89 4.01
C LEU A 94 2.02 -8.16 5.33
N GLY A 95 0.95 -8.16 6.11
CA GLY A 95 0.93 -7.52 7.41
C GLY A 95 -0.13 -8.11 8.33
N GLU A 96 -0.01 -7.83 9.62
CA GLU A 96 -0.99 -8.18 10.63
C GLU A 96 -1.50 -6.92 11.31
N VAL A 97 -2.82 -6.79 11.40
CA VAL A 97 -3.48 -5.76 12.20
C VAL A 97 -3.88 -6.40 13.52
N SER A 98 -3.31 -5.91 14.62
CA SER A 98 -3.71 -6.28 15.98
C SER A 98 -4.16 -5.01 16.71
N ARG A 99 -5.35 -5.05 17.29
CA ARG A 99 -5.80 -3.97 18.19
C ARG A 99 -5.39 -4.34 19.61
N PRO A 100 -4.81 -3.42 20.38
CA PRO A 100 -4.56 -3.66 21.79
C PRO A 100 -5.88 -3.93 22.50
N ILE A 101 -5.94 -5.02 23.26
CA ILE A 101 -7.08 -5.31 24.14
C ILE A 101 -7.00 -4.29 25.27
N VAL A 102 -7.79 -3.22 25.18
CA VAL A 102 -7.97 -2.30 26.30
C VAL A 102 -8.80 -3.04 27.34
N LYS A 103 -8.13 -3.61 28.35
CA LYS A 103 -8.80 -4.11 29.55
C LYS A 103 -9.46 -2.90 30.23
N LYS A 104 -10.79 -2.88 30.25
CA LYS A 104 -11.57 -1.97 31.10
C LYS A 104 -11.52 -2.44 32.54
#